data_AF-J0NEB5-F1
#
_entry.id   AF-J0NEB5-F1
#
_cell.length_a   1.000
_cell.length_b   1.000
_cell.length_c   1.000
_cell.angle_alpha   90.00
_cell.angle_beta   90.00
_cell.angle_gamma   90.00
#
_symmetry.space_group_name_H-M   'P 1'
#
loop_
_entity.id
_entity.type
_entity.pdbx_description
1 polymer ?
#
loop_
_entity_poly.entity_id
_entity_poly.type
_entity_poly.pdbx_seq_one_letter_code
_entity_poly.pdbx_strand_id
1 'polypeptide(L)'
;AAAVARALADPEVPDSEAVVGVWASQRTDPALLRTGVVAPEVEWTEAMAALAVPALLVTGDRPGAARVGREGLEVVGRLANPLVTTALVPGGAHDVRRTRPAGFYDAVDPWLAGLDEQ
;
A
#
# COMPACT_ATOMS: atom_id res chain seq x y z
N ALA A 1 -24.49 -9.43 -10.16
CA ALA A 1 -25.25 -8.17 -10.05
C ALA A 1 -24.92 -7.40 -8.77
N ALA A 2 -25.27 -7.91 -7.57
CA ALA A 2 -25.07 -7.17 -6.31
C ALA A 2 -23.61 -6.75 -6.01
N ALA A 3 -22.62 -7.61 -6.28
CA ALA A 3 -21.21 -7.27 -6.06
C ALA A 3 -20.72 -6.12 -6.96
N VAL A 4 -21.14 -6.11 -8.23
CA VAL A 4 -20.82 -5.03 -9.18
C VAL A 4 -21.50 -3.73 -8.74
N ALA A 5 -22.76 -3.79 -8.32
CA ALA A 5 -23.46 -2.61 -7.82
C ALA A 5 -22.79 -2.00 -6.58
N ARG A 6 -22.26 -2.84 -5.68
CA ARG A 6 -21.46 -2.37 -4.54
C ARG A 6 -20.15 -1.73 -4.98
N ALA A 7 -19.44 -2.34 -5.92
CA ALA A 7 -18.18 -1.79 -6.45
C ALA A 7 -18.39 -0.43 -7.15
N LEU A 8 -19.46 -0.29 -7.93
CA LEU A 8 -19.84 0.99 -8.58
C LEU A 8 -20.29 2.06 -7.57
N ALA A 9 -20.73 1.67 -6.39
CA ALA A 9 -21.11 2.60 -5.33
C ALA A 9 -19.91 3.03 -4.46
N ASP A 10 -18.75 2.39 -4.63
CA ASP A 10 -17.55 2.70 -3.87
C ASP A 10 -16.75 3.81 -4.58
N PRO A 11 -16.63 5.01 -3.99
CA PRO A 11 -15.89 6.10 -4.61
C PRO A 11 -14.39 5.82 -4.77
N GLU A 12 -13.85 4.82 -4.06
CA GLU A 12 -12.46 4.39 -4.19
C GLU A 12 -12.26 3.37 -5.31
N VAL A 13 -13.31 2.89 -5.99
CA VAL A 13 -13.20 2.00 -7.15
C VAL A 13 -13.57 2.76 -8.44
N PRO A 14 -12.70 2.85 -9.46
CA PRO A 14 -13.10 3.37 -10.75
C PRO A 14 -14.23 2.55 -11.36
N ASP A 15 -15.22 3.21 -11.96
CA ASP A 15 -16.28 2.54 -12.71
C ASP A 15 -15.72 1.59 -13.79
N SER A 16 -14.63 1.98 -14.45
CA SER A 16 -13.93 1.18 -15.45
C SER A 16 -13.31 -0.10 -14.88
N GLU A 17 -13.02 -0.13 -13.58
CA GLU A 17 -12.42 -1.28 -12.89
C GLU A 17 -13.47 -2.12 -12.16
N ALA A 18 -14.65 -1.58 -11.85
CA ALA A 18 -15.64 -2.25 -11.01
C ALA A 18 -16.05 -3.64 -11.52
N VAL A 19 -16.37 -3.77 -12.81
CA VAL A 19 -16.78 -5.07 -13.40
C VAL A 19 -15.62 -6.06 -13.45
N VAL A 20 -14.45 -5.59 -13.88
CA VAL A 20 -13.25 -6.44 -14.04
C VAL A 20 -12.73 -6.88 -12.67
N GLY A 21 -12.73 -5.99 -11.68
CA GLY A 21 -12.37 -6.29 -10.30
C GLY A 21 -13.26 -7.37 -9.70
N VAL A 22 -14.58 -7.25 -9.83
CA VAL A 22 -15.51 -8.30 -9.36
C VAL A 22 -15.29 -9.62 -10.09
N TRP A 23 -15.10 -9.59 -11.41
CA TRP A 23 -14.81 -10.78 -12.21
C TRP A 23 -13.49 -11.46 -11.79
N ALA A 24 -12.48 -10.67 -11.43
CA ALA A 24 -11.19 -11.18 -10.95
C ALA A 24 -11.31 -11.76 -9.53
N SER A 25 -12.03 -11.11 -8.62
CA SER A 25 -12.29 -11.64 -7.27
C SER A 25 -13.03 -12.99 -7.30
N GLN A 26 -13.86 -13.24 -8.31
CA GLN A 26 -14.54 -14.53 -8.49
C GLN A 26 -13.62 -15.66 -8.98
N ARG A 27 -12.38 -15.35 -9.38
CA ARG A 27 -11.36 -16.32 -9.83
C ARG A 27 -10.35 -16.68 -8.76
N THR A 28 -10.46 -16.10 -7.57
CA THR A 28 -9.59 -16.45 -6.45
C THR A 28 -9.69 -17.95 -6.16
N ASP A 29 -8.54 -18.61 -6.03
CA ASP A 29 -8.48 -20.04 -5.72
C ASP A 29 -9.18 -20.33 -4.38
N PRO A 30 -10.24 -21.17 -4.36
CA PRO A 30 -10.91 -21.55 -3.12
C PRO A 30 -9.97 -22.21 -2.10
N ALA A 31 -8.88 -22.87 -2.53
CA ALA A 31 -7.88 -23.43 -1.64
C ALA A 31 -7.13 -22.33 -0.87
N LEU A 32 -6.76 -21.23 -1.55
CA LEU A 32 -6.17 -20.06 -0.90
C LEU A 32 -7.14 -19.47 0.13
N LEU A 33 -8.42 -19.29 -0.23
CA LEU A 33 -9.44 -18.77 0.69
C LEU A 33 -9.59 -19.62 1.96
N ARG A 34 -9.48 -20.95 1.83
CA ARG A 34 -9.57 -21.89 2.97
C ARG A 34 -8.39 -21.80 3.94
N THR A 35 -7.23 -21.29 3.50
CA THR A 35 -6.09 -21.10 4.41
C THR A 35 -6.39 -20.06 5.50
N GLY A 36 -7.25 -19.08 5.20
CA GLY A 36 -7.49 -17.94 6.07
C GLY A 36 -6.28 -16.99 6.22
N VAL A 37 -5.16 -17.30 5.55
CA VAL A 37 -3.93 -16.50 5.60
C VAL A 37 -4.07 -15.33 4.63
N VAL A 38 -4.15 -14.12 5.19
CA VAL A 38 -4.36 -12.87 4.43
C VAL A 38 -3.16 -11.92 4.51
N ALA A 39 -2.12 -12.30 5.24
CA ALA A 39 -0.88 -11.57 5.42
C ALA A 39 0.26 -12.54 5.79
N PRO A 40 1.54 -12.13 5.66
CA PRO A 40 2.66 -12.89 6.22
C PRO A 40 2.46 -13.20 7.71
N GLU A 41 2.99 -14.33 8.18
CA GLU A 41 2.92 -14.73 9.60
C GLU A 41 3.81 -13.87 10.51
N VAL A 42 4.78 -13.18 9.91
CA VAL A 42 5.72 -12.30 10.61
C VAL A 42 5.07 -10.93 10.83
N GLU A 43 5.23 -10.40 12.03
CA GLU A 43 4.79 -9.05 12.36
C GLU A 43 5.45 -8.03 11.43
N TRP A 44 4.68 -7.07 10.93
CA TRP A 44 5.17 -6.16 9.90
C TRP A 44 6.39 -5.34 10.34
N THR A 45 6.50 -5.02 11.64
CA THR A 45 7.65 -4.31 12.21
C THR A 45 8.91 -5.16 12.20
N GLU A 46 8.80 -6.46 12.46
CA GLU A 46 9.89 -7.41 12.33
C GLU A 46 10.32 -7.54 10.86
N ALA A 47 9.36 -7.64 9.94
CA ALA A 47 9.65 -7.65 8.51
C ALA A 47 10.39 -6.38 8.06
N MET A 48 9.94 -5.20 8.49
CA MET A 48 10.61 -3.92 8.18
C MET A 48 12.03 -3.85 8.76
N ALA A 49 12.25 -4.35 9.97
CA ALA A 49 13.57 -4.40 10.59
C ALA A 49 14.52 -5.37 9.86
N ALA A 50 13.98 -6.46 9.30
CA ALA A 50 14.76 -7.50 8.61
C ALA A 50 15.05 -7.20 7.13
N LEU A 51 14.50 -6.12 6.55
CA LEU A 51 14.77 -5.75 5.16
C LEU A 51 16.27 -5.53 4.94
N ALA A 52 16.84 -6.32 4.01
CA ALA A 52 18.26 -6.32 3.65
C ALA A 52 18.55 -5.69 2.27
N VAL A 53 17.56 -5.02 1.68
CA VAL A 53 17.68 -4.29 0.41
C VAL A 53 17.12 -2.88 0.57
N PRO A 54 17.59 -1.89 -0.21
CA PRO A 54 17.00 -0.56 -0.22
C PRO A 54 15.50 -0.61 -0.46
N ALA A 55 14.72 0.03 0.41
CA ALA A 55 13.27 0.03 0.36
C ALA A 55 12.72 1.42 0.66
N LEU A 56 11.74 1.87 -0.15
CA LEU A 56 10.96 3.06 0.10
C LEU A 56 9.58 2.69 0.62
N LEU A 57 9.27 3.12 1.85
CA LEU A 57 7.94 3.06 2.42
C LEU A 57 7.19 4.36 2.16
N VAL A 58 6.24 4.34 1.23
CA VAL A 58 5.33 5.46 0.96
C VAL A 58 3.98 5.23 1.64
N THR A 59 3.51 6.22 2.42
CA THR A 59 2.18 6.20 3.03
C THR A 59 1.52 7.57 2.95
N GLY A 60 0.20 7.61 3.00
CA GLY A 60 -0.57 8.83 3.27
C GLY A 60 -0.91 9.00 4.75
N ASP A 61 -1.72 9.99 5.08
CA ASP A 61 -2.21 10.29 6.43
C ASP A 61 -3.73 10.59 6.51
N ARG A 62 -4.51 10.23 5.48
CA ARG A 62 -5.97 10.42 5.51
C ARG A 62 -6.60 9.59 6.65
N PRO A 63 -7.34 10.22 7.59
CA PRO A 63 -7.97 9.52 8.69
C PRO A 63 -8.91 8.39 8.22
N GLY A 64 -8.79 7.22 8.82
CA GLY A 64 -9.59 6.04 8.49
C GLY A 64 -9.25 5.34 7.17
N ALA A 65 -8.33 5.88 6.37
CA ALA A 65 -7.99 5.35 5.06
C ALA A 65 -6.50 5.01 4.89
N ALA A 66 -5.59 5.74 5.54
CA ALA A 66 -4.18 5.37 5.58
C ALA A 66 -3.96 4.15 6.50
N ARG A 67 -3.15 3.18 6.06
CA ARG A 67 -2.86 1.95 6.84
C ARG A 67 -1.67 2.10 7.79
N VAL A 68 -0.59 2.73 7.32
CA VAL A 68 0.63 2.95 8.11
C VAL A 68 0.56 4.32 8.80
N GLY A 69 0.33 5.38 8.01
CA GLY A 69 0.14 6.73 8.56
C GLY A 69 1.37 7.26 9.30
N ARG A 70 1.17 8.36 10.02
CA ARG A 70 2.24 9.01 10.81
C ARG A 70 2.74 8.10 11.93
N GLU A 71 1.82 7.47 12.66
CA GLU A 71 2.14 6.56 13.77
C GLU A 71 2.99 5.37 13.31
N GLY A 72 2.67 4.77 12.16
CA GLY A 72 3.49 3.70 11.59
C GLY A 72 4.86 4.17 11.12
N LEU A 73 4.98 5.39 10.59
CA LEU A 73 6.29 5.97 10.26
C LEU A 73 7.14 6.22 11.52
N GLU A 74 6.53 6.62 12.64
CA GLU A 74 7.25 6.74 13.92
C GLU A 74 7.75 5.37 14.41
N VAL A 75 6.96 4.30 14.23
CA VAL A 75 7.41 2.93 14.52
C VAL A 75 8.63 2.58 13.67
N VAL A 76 8.57 2.80 12.36
CA VAL A 76 9.69 2.52 11.44
C VAL A 76 10.92 3.36 11.79
N GLY A 77 10.74 4.63 12.14
CA GLY A 77 11.82 5.49 12.60
C GLY A 77 12.54 4.96 13.84
N ARG A 78 11.82 4.33 14.78
CA ARG A 78 12.40 3.68 15.96
C ARG A 78 13.14 2.38 15.65
N LEU A 79 12.79 1.67 14.59
CA LEU A 79 13.52 0.48 14.15
C LEU A 79 14.92 0.82 13.63
N ALA A 80 15.11 2.05 13.14
CA ALA A 80 16.39 2.57 12.65
C ALA A 80 17.10 1.68 11.61
N ASN A 81 16.32 0.96 10.77
CA ASN A 81 16.90 0.21 9.64
C ASN A 81 17.42 1.20 8.57
N PRO A 82 18.74 1.26 8.31
CA PRO A 82 19.31 2.25 7.39
C PRO A 82 18.94 2.02 5.92
N LEU A 83 18.42 0.84 5.57
CA LEU A 83 17.99 0.52 4.21
C LEU A 83 16.56 0.95 3.92
N VAL A 84 15.83 1.45 4.94
CA VAL A 84 14.44 1.87 4.79
C VAL A 84 14.36 3.39 4.75
N THR A 85 13.98 3.91 3.59
CA THR A 85 13.59 5.32 3.41
C THR A 85 12.07 5.43 3.59
N THR A 86 11.59 6.50 4.22
CA THR A 86 10.16 6.73 4.44
C THR A 86 9.70 8.02 3.78
N ALA A 87 8.51 8.01 3.17
CA ALA A 87 7.86 9.19 2.62
C ALA A 87 6.39 9.26 3.03
N LEU A 88 5.97 10.45 3.49
CA LEU A 88 4.59 10.75 3.82
C LEU A 88 3.99 11.64 2.72
N VAL A 89 2.86 11.22 2.13
CA VAL A 89 2.11 11.99 1.13
C VAL A 89 0.82 12.54 1.76
N PRO A 90 0.77 13.85 2.10
CA PRO A 90 -0.37 14.43 2.79
C PRO A 90 -1.70 14.22 2.05
N GLY A 91 -2.73 13.83 2.81
CA GLY A 91 -4.09 13.55 2.34
C GLY A 91 -4.25 12.24 1.57
N GLY A 92 -3.18 11.44 1.44
CA GLY A 92 -3.22 10.12 0.80
C GLY A 92 -3.97 9.08 1.64
N ALA A 93 -4.72 8.21 0.97
CA ALA A 93 -5.32 7.02 1.57
C ALA A 93 -4.37 5.81 1.46
N HIS A 94 -4.86 4.59 1.59
CA HIS A 94 -4.06 3.37 1.42
C HIS A 94 -3.48 3.26 0.00
N ASP A 95 -4.27 3.64 -0.99
CA ASP A 95 -3.97 3.65 -2.42
C ASP A 95 -3.31 4.98 -2.84
N VAL A 96 -2.24 5.40 -2.15
CA VAL A 96 -1.61 6.73 -2.30
C VAL A 96 -1.38 7.13 -3.76
N ARG A 97 -0.91 6.20 -4.61
CA ARG A 97 -0.69 6.43 -6.05
C ARG A 97 -1.95 6.89 -6.79
N ARG A 98 -3.12 6.40 -6.37
CA ARG A 98 -4.42 6.72 -6.95
C ARG A 98 -5.01 7.98 -6.32
N THR A 99 -4.98 8.11 -4.99
CA THR A 99 -5.59 9.23 -4.30
C THR A 99 -4.76 10.52 -4.32
N ARG A 100 -3.43 10.42 -4.47
CA ARG A 100 -2.49 11.54 -4.53
C ARG A 100 -1.35 11.26 -5.53
N PRO A 101 -1.66 11.12 -6.84
CA PRO A 101 -0.70 10.66 -7.84
C PRO A 101 0.56 11.54 -7.92
N ALA A 102 0.40 12.86 -7.95
CA ALA A 102 1.54 13.79 -7.98
C ALA A 102 2.49 13.56 -6.79
N GLY A 103 1.94 13.58 -5.56
CA GLY A 103 2.77 13.37 -4.36
C GLY A 103 3.38 11.98 -4.26
N PHE A 104 2.76 10.95 -4.85
CA PHE A 104 3.37 9.63 -4.96
C PHE A 104 4.60 9.65 -5.88
N TYR A 105 4.47 10.18 -7.11
CA TYR A 105 5.58 10.21 -8.06
C TYR A 105 6.69 11.18 -7.62
N ASP A 106 6.35 12.30 -6.98
CA ASP A 106 7.32 13.22 -6.37
C ASP A 106 8.19 12.54 -5.30
N ALA A 107 7.67 11.51 -4.62
CA ALA A 107 8.42 10.72 -3.64
C ALA A 107 9.19 9.56 -4.28
N VAL A 108 8.60 8.88 -5.27
CA VAL A 108 9.14 7.64 -5.85
C VAL A 108 10.21 7.91 -6.90
N ASP A 109 9.98 8.83 -7.83
CA ASP A 109 10.86 9.01 -9.00
C ASP A 109 12.28 9.46 -8.59
N PRO A 110 12.47 10.44 -7.68
CA PRO A 110 13.81 10.82 -7.24
C PRO A 110 14.51 9.71 -6.44
N TRP A 111 13.75 8.93 -5.67
CA TRP A 111 14.33 7.80 -4.92
C TRP A 111 14.84 6.71 -5.84
N LEU A 112 14.06 6.34 -6.87
CA LEU A 112 14.49 5.37 -7.89
C LEU A 112 15.73 5.87 -8.64
N ALA A 113 15.73 7.13 -9.10
CA ALA A 113 16.88 7.72 -9.79
C ALA A 113 18.15 7.69 -8.92
N GLY A 114 18.02 7.89 -7.60
CA GLY A 114 19.14 7.83 -6.67
C GLY A 114 19.67 6.42 -6.36
N LEU A 115 18.92 5.36 -6.70
CA LEU A 115 19.42 3.98 -6.57
C LEU A 115 20.34 3.57 -7.73
N ASP A 116 20.09 4.08 -8.93
CA ASP A 116 20.92 3.80 -10.11
C ASP A 116 22.31 4.45 -10.02
N GLU A 117 22.49 5.40 -9.10
CA GLU A 117 23.74 6.13 -8.85
C GLU A 117 24.61 5.52 -7.72
N GLN A 118 24.15 4.46 -7.05
CA GLN A 118 24.83 3.75 -5.94
C GLN A 118 25.58 2.50 -6.40
#